data_AF-A0A849QND9-F1
#
_entry.id   AF-A0A849QND9-F1
#
_cell.length_a   1.000
_cell.length_b   1.000
_cell.length_c   1.000
_cell.angle_alpha   90.00
_cell.angle_beta   90.00
_cell.angle_gamma   90.00
#
_symmetry.space_group_name_H-M   'P 1'
#
loop_
_entity.id
_entity.type
_entity.pdbx_description
1 polymer ?
#
loop_
_entity_poly.entity_id
_entity_poly.type
_entity_poly.pdbx_seq_one_letter_code
_entity_poly.pdbx_strand_id
1 'polypeptide(L)'
;MLEGMDAWFGTPVTLTLTMYDEGVLPTLTLDDTEPLELSVTGKNTYDTTINPDRIGMHDISGYPVAVNYALEYRDVGLNEELPALVKSSGGKTYTERDARALLLEDAKANSERVVQEPVSWKMYCIIAALLLFLLEIVIRRIKEIQAAKRAERMG
;
A
#
# COMPACT_ATOMS: atom_id res chain seq x y z
N MET A 1 -14.68 -15.74 38.89
CA MET A 1 -14.16 -16.13 37.56
C MET A 1 -15.04 -15.47 36.53
N LEU A 2 -14.45 -14.61 35.71
CA LEU A 2 -15.14 -13.88 34.65
C LEU A 2 -14.80 -14.56 33.32
N GLU A 3 -15.83 -14.91 32.55
CA GLU A 3 -15.71 -15.49 31.22
C GLU A 3 -16.48 -14.64 30.22
N GLY A 4 -15.95 -14.53 29.01
CA GLY A 4 -16.59 -13.83 27.90
C GLY A 4 -16.10 -14.43 26.59
N MET A 5 -16.96 -14.46 25.58
CA MET A 5 -16.54 -14.72 24.21
C MET A 5 -15.68 -13.53 23.71
N ASP A 6 -14.98 -13.68 22.58
CA ASP A 6 -14.31 -12.55 21.92
C ASP A 6 -15.30 -11.37 21.73
N ALA A 7 -14.81 -10.16 21.48
CA ALA A 7 -15.66 -8.97 21.38
C ALA A 7 -15.49 -8.29 20.01
N TRP A 8 -16.61 -7.87 19.41
CA TRP A 8 -16.65 -7.16 18.13
C TRP A 8 -17.27 -5.79 18.31
N PHE A 9 -16.76 -4.83 17.54
CA PHE A 9 -17.25 -3.47 17.60
C PHE A 9 -18.70 -3.41 17.09
N GLY A 10 -19.57 -2.77 17.88
CA GLY A 10 -21.00 -2.60 17.57
C GLY A 10 -21.88 -3.82 17.82
N THR A 11 -21.38 -4.85 18.50
CA THR A 11 -22.19 -6.00 18.92
C THR A 11 -22.27 -6.11 20.44
N PRO A 12 -23.45 -6.46 21.00
CA PRO A 12 -23.57 -6.77 22.41
C PRO A 12 -22.74 -8.02 22.75
N VAL A 13 -21.87 -7.93 23.75
CA VAL A 13 -21.06 -9.05 24.25
C VAL A 13 -21.58 -9.44 25.63
N THR A 14 -21.96 -10.70 25.79
CA THR A 14 -22.39 -11.27 27.08
C THR A 14 -21.17 -11.72 27.87
N LEU A 15 -21.07 -11.26 29.12
CA LEU A 15 -20.04 -11.64 30.07
C LEU A 15 -20.69 -12.41 31.22
N THR A 16 -20.10 -13.56 31.57
CA THR A 16 -20.58 -14.42 32.65
C THR A 16 -19.60 -14.38 33.81
N LEU A 17 -20.07 -13.92 34.97
CA LEU A 17 -19.32 -13.85 36.20
C LEU A 17 -19.78 -14.95 37.17
N THR A 18 -18.88 -15.86 37.52
CA THR A 18 -19.10 -16.89 38.54
C THR A 18 -18.33 -16.55 39.82
N MET A 19 -19.05 -16.32 40.93
CA MET A 19 -18.48 -15.97 42.24
C MET A 19 -18.37 -17.21 43.15
N TYR A 20 -17.22 -17.41 43.80
CA TYR A 20 -16.98 -18.53 44.72
C TYR A 20 -17.22 -18.19 46.19
N ASP A 21 -17.37 -16.90 46.53
CA ASP A 21 -17.58 -16.40 47.89
C ASP A 21 -19.00 -15.83 48.03
N GLU A 22 -19.70 -16.20 49.10
CA GLU A 22 -21.11 -15.84 49.33
C GLU A 22 -21.23 -14.48 50.05
N GLY A 23 -21.99 -13.53 49.49
CA GLY A 23 -22.58 -12.44 50.28
C GLY A 23 -22.39 -10.99 49.77
N VAL A 24 -21.63 -10.74 48.72
CA VAL A 24 -21.50 -9.39 48.13
C VAL A 24 -21.81 -9.45 46.64
N LEU A 25 -22.78 -8.65 46.19
CA LEU A 25 -23.02 -8.46 44.75
C LEU A 25 -21.78 -7.79 44.14
N PRO A 26 -21.11 -8.41 43.18
CA PRO A 26 -19.95 -7.81 42.55
C PRO A 26 -20.39 -6.59 41.74
N THR A 27 -19.57 -5.54 41.72
CA THR A 27 -19.73 -4.40 40.80
C THR A 27 -18.70 -4.56 39.70
N LEU A 28 -19.15 -4.70 38.44
CA LEU A 28 -18.26 -4.62 37.28
C LEU A 28 -18.33 -3.23 36.68
N THR A 29 -17.20 -2.72 36.20
CA THR A 29 -17.07 -1.42 35.52
C THR A 29 -16.40 -1.63 34.18
N LEU A 30 -16.84 -0.89 33.16
CA LEU A 30 -16.14 -0.81 31.88
C LEU A 30 -15.23 0.43 31.90
N ASP A 31 -13.94 0.24 31.69
CA ASP A 31 -12.91 1.29 31.67
C ASP A 31 -12.94 2.20 32.92
N ASP A 32 -13.26 1.63 34.09
CA ASP A 32 -13.42 2.35 35.37
C ASP A 32 -14.44 3.51 35.35
N THR A 33 -15.38 3.50 34.40
CA THR A 33 -16.38 4.57 34.23
C THR A 33 -17.68 4.30 35.01
N GLU A 34 -18.58 3.53 34.41
CA GLU A 34 -19.91 3.26 34.95
C GLU A 34 -20.07 1.79 35.36
N PRO A 35 -20.82 1.53 36.46
CA PRO A 35 -21.11 0.19 36.89
C PRO A 35 -22.08 -0.49 35.91
N LEU A 36 -21.70 -1.68 35.44
CA LEU A 36 -22.49 -2.52 34.55
C LEU A 36 -23.67 -3.13 35.30
N GLU A 37 -24.84 -3.16 34.67
CA GLU A 37 -26.01 -3.86 35.19
C GLU A 37 -25.80 -5.38 35.07
N LEU A 38 -25.91 -6.07 36.21
CA LEU A 38 -25.74 -7.52 36.31
C LEU A 38 -27.10 -8.19 36.51
N SER A 39 -27.40 -9.18 35.67
CA SER A 39 -28.57 -10.04 35.79
C SER A 39 -28.18 -11.37 36.43
N VAL A 40 -28.94 -11.84 37.41
CA VAL A 40 -28.69 -13.14 38.07
C VAL A 40 -29.25 -14.26 37.20
N THR A 41 -28.38 -15.16 36.74
CA THR A 41 -28.76 -16.26 35.83
C THR A 41 -28.62 -17.64 36.49
N GLY A 42 -27.91 -17.74 37.62
CA GLY A 42 -27.71 -19.00 38.36
C GLY A 42 -27.23 -18.79 39.79
N LYS A 43 -26.95 -19.89 40.51
CA LYS A 43 -26.39 -19.83 41.87
C LYS A 43 -24.96 -19.27 41.78
N ASN A 44 -24.78 -18.01 42.19
CA ASN A 44 -23.55 -17.23 42.07
C ASN A 44 -23.08 -16.96 40.63
N THR A 45 -23.97 -17.02 39.65
CA THR A 45 -23.68 -16.71 38.25
C THR A 45 -24.46 -15.48 37.82
N TYR A 46 -23.75 -14.50 37.27
CA TYR A 46 -24.29 -13.21 36.84
C TYR A 46 -23.89 -12.94 35.40
N ASP A 47 -24.83 -12.45 34.59
CA ASP A 47 -24.55 -12.03 33.21
C ASP A 47 -24.70 -10.52 33.05
N THR A 48 -23.85 -9.92 32.21
CA THR A 48 -24.02 -8.54 31.75
C THR A 48 -23.74 -8.43 30.26
N THR A 49 -24.25 -7.38 29.63
CA THR A 49 -24.03 -7.10 28.21
C THR A 49 -23.34 -5.76 28.06
N ILE A 50 -22.19 -5.75 27.38
CA ILE A 50 -21.48 -4.52 27.02
C ILE A 50 -21.61 -4.25 25.53
N ASN A 51 -21.64 -2.97 25.14
CA ASN A 51 -21.59 -2.56 23.74
C ASN A 51 -20.42 -1.58 23.56
N PRO A 52 -19.22 -2.05 23.21
CA PRO A 52 -18.05 -1.20 23.09
C PRO A 52 -18.24 -0.18 21.95
N ASP A 53 -18.05 1.10 22.27
CA ASP A 53 -18.22 2.24 21.37
C ASP A 53 -16.93 2.61 20.62
N ARG A 54 -15.82 1.93 20.93
CA ARG A 54 -14.49 2.15 20.37
C ARG A 54 -13.77 0.82 20.11
N ILE A 55 -12.81 0.88 19.19
CA ILE A 55 -11.88 -0.21 18.89
C ILE A 55 -10.66 -0.03 19.79
N GLY A 56 -10.15 -1.12 20.36
CA GLY A 56 -8.97 -1.09 21.23
C GLY A 56 -9.06 -2.08 22.39
N MET A 57 -8.21 -1.87 23.39
CA MET A 57 -8.25 -2.60 24.65
C MET A 57 -9.20 -1.89 25.60
N HIS A 58 -10.13 -2.65 26.17
CA HIS A 58 -11.03 -2.22 27.23
C HIS A 58 -10.74 -3.02 28.49
N ASP A 59 -10.87 -2.39 29.65
CA ASP A 59 -10.71 -3.07 30.93
C ASP A 59 -12.06 -3.28 31.61
N ILE A 60 -12.31 -4.51 32.05
CA ILE A 60 -13.53 -4.86 32.78
C ILE A 60 -13.13 -5.30 34.18
N SER A 61 -13.02 -4.33 35.09
CA SER A 61 -12.63 -4.54 36.49
C SER A 61 -11.38 -5.42 36.65
N GLY A 62 -10.34 -5.12 35.86
CA GLY A 62 -9.05 -5.82 35.82
C GLY A 62 -8.96 -6.96 34.81
N TYR A 63 -10.02 -7.21 34.02
CA TYR A 63 -10.01 -8.17 32.93
C TYR A 63 -9.88 -7.46 31.57
N PRO A 64 -8.75 -7.58 30.87
CA PRO A 64 -8.55 -6.92 29.59
C PRO A 64 -9.32 -7.64 28.47
N VAL A 65 -10.09 -6.88 27.70
CA VAL A 65 -10.85 -7.32 26.52
C VAL A 65 -10.37 -6.54 25.29
N ALA A 66 -9.98 -7.26 24.23
CA ALA A 66 -9.59 -6.65 22.98
C ALA A 66 -10.79 -6.58 22.02
N VAL A 67 -11.12 -5.39 21.55
CA VAL A 67 -12.15 -5.13 20.53
C VAL A 67 -11.45 -4.75 19.24
N ASN A 68 -11.50 -5.62 18.23
CA ASN A 68 -10.57 -5.56 17.09
C ASN A 68 -11.05 -4.70 15.91
N TYR A 69 -12.26 -4.96 15.41
CA TYR A 69 -12.82 -4.29 14.22
C TYR A 69 -14.35 -4.42 14.17
N ALA A 70 -15.01 -3.59 13.36
CA ALA A 70 -16.46 -3.69 13.12
C ALA A 70 -16.82 -5.02 12.46
N LEU A 71 -17.93 -5.62 12.88
CA LEU A 71 -18.37 -6.94 12.41
C LEU A 71 -18.46 -7.05 10.89
N GLU A 72 -18.80 -5.94 10.21
CA GLU A 72 -18.86 -5.85 8.73
C GLU A 72 -17.54 -6.24 8.05
N TYR A 73 -16.41 -6.08 8.73
CA TYR A 73 -15.08 -6.46 8.24
C TYR A 73 -14.67 -7.89 8.60
N ARG A 74 -15.47 -8.64 9.39
CA ARG A 74 -15.14 -10.03 9.74
C ARG A 74 -15.10 -10.91 8.50
N ASP A 75 -16.03 -10.67 7.58
CA ASP A 75 -16.23 -11.49 6.40
C ASP A 75 -15.66 -10.80 5.14
N VAL A 76 -14.88 -9.71 5.30
CA VAL A 76 -14.13 -9.13 4.18
C VAL A 76 -12.82 -9.89 3.98
N GLY A 77 -12.58 -10.30 2.74
CA GLY A 77 -11.43 -11.10 2.37
C GLY A 77 -11.40 -11.36 0.88
N LEU A 78 -10.38 -12.10 0.42
CA LEU A 78 -10.31 -12.51 -0.97
C LEU A 78 -11.45 -13.50 -1.24
N ASN A 79 -12.43 -13.12 -2.05
CA ASN A 79 -13.48 -14.05 -2.47
C ASN A 79 -12.87 -15.16 -3.34
N GLU A 80 -12.96 -16.41 -2.88
CA GLU A 80 -12.36 -17.59 -3.50
C GLU A 80 -12.93 -17.89 -4.91
N GLU A 81 -14.11 -17.38 -5.24
CA GLU A 81 -14.75 -17.54 -6.55
C GLU A 81 -14.29 -16.48 -7.56
N LEU A 82 -13.77 -15.34 -7.10
CA LEU A 82 -13.31 -14.26 -7.99
C LEU A 82 -12.23 -14.72 -8.97
N PRO A 83 -11.21 -15.51 -8.58
CA PRO A 83 -10.21 -15.97 -9.53
C PRO A 83 -10.79 -16.84 -10.65
N ALA A 84 -11.80 -17.66 -10.34
CA ALA A 84 -12.48 -18.49 -11.33
C ALA A 84 -13.32 -17.64 -12.29
N LEU A 85 -14.04 -16.64 -11.77
CA LEU A 85 -14.82 -15.70 -12.58
C LEU A 85 -13.94 -14.83 -13.50
N VAL A 86 -12.81 -14.33 -12.99
CA VAL A 86 -11.84 -13.56 -13.78
C VAL A 86 -11.24 -14.42 -14.89
N LYS A 87 -10.89 -15.69 -14.61
CA LYS A 87 -10.44 -16.62 -15.65
C LYS A 87 -11.52 -16.91 -16.69
N SER A 88 -12.78 -17.08 -16.26
CA SER A 88 -13.91 -17.35 -17.17
C SER A 88 -14.24 -16.17 -18.10
N SER A 89 -13.98 -14.94 -17.66
CA SER A 89 -14.16 -13.72 -18.45
C SER A 89 -12.94 -13.35 -19.31
N GLY A 90 -11.92 -14.23 -19.37
CA GLY A 90 -10.71 -14.03 -20.16
C GLY A 90 -9.65 -13.16 -19.48
N GLY A 91 -9.85 -12.78 -18.21
CA GLY A 91 -8.87 -12.10 -17.39
C GLY A 91 -7.81 -13.06 -16.83
N LYS A 92 -6.66 -12.50 -16.43
CA LYS A 92 -5.56 -13.24 -15.79
C LYS A 92 -5.46 -12.85 -14.32
N THR A 93 -5.24 -13.82 -13.46
CA THR A 93 -5.01 -13.64 -12.02
C THR A 93 -3.57 -13.99 -11.70
N TYR A 94 -2.88 -13.13 -10.98
CA TYR A 94 -1.47 -13.33 -10.62
C TYR A 94 -1.38 -13.55 -9.11
N THR A 95 -0.67 -14.60 -8.69
CA THR A 95 -0.35 -14.80 -7.27
C THR A 95 0.78 -13.86 -6.86
N GLU A 96 0.99 -13.62 -5.56
CA GLU A 96 2.07 -12.74 -5.07
C GLU A 96 3.46 -13.19 -5.53
N ARG A 97 3.66 -14.51 -5.69
CA ARG A 97 4.87 -15.10 -6.28
C ARG A 97 4.99 -14.83 -7.77
N ASP A 98 3.90 -14.96 -8.51
CA ASP A 98 3.87 -14.70 -9.96
C ASP A 98 4.05 -13.21 -10.25
N ALA A 99 3.46 -12.34 -9.42
CA ALA A 99 3.62 -10.90 -9.51
C ALA A 99 5.08 -10.48 -9.33
N ARG A 100 5.84 -11.08 -8.40
CA ARG A 100 7.28 -10.77 -8.24
C ARG A 100 8.13 -11.23 -9.42
N ALA A 101 7.84 -12.40 -9.98
CA ALA A 101 8.55 -12.92 -11.15
C ALA A 101 8.25 -12.07 -12.40
N LEU A 102 6.97 -11.76 -12.62
CA LEU A 102 6.52 -10.92 -13.72
C LEU A 102 6.92 -9.46 -13.54
N LEU A 103 6.99 -8.90 -12.33
CA LEU A 103 7.49 -7.53 -12.12
C LEU A 103 8.95 -7.40 -12.55
N LEU A 104 9.78 -8.42 -12.36
CA LEU A 104 11.18 -8.41 -12.83
C LEU A 104 11.27 -8.61 -14.36
N GLU A 105 10.43 -9.48 -14.92
CA GLU A 105 10.41 -9.78 -16.36
C GLU A 105 9.74 -8.66 -17.17
N ASP A 106 8.62 -8.12 -16.70
CA ASP A 106 7.97 -6.91 -17.20
C ASP A 106 8.79 -5.68 -16.89
N ALA A 107 9.47 -5.51 -15.74
CA ALA A 107 10.38 -4.37 -15.58
C ALA A 107 11.54 -4.45 -16.57
N LYS A 108 12.01 -5.65 -16.91
CA LYS A 108 13.09 -5.84 -17.89
C LYS A 108 12.58 -5.63 -19.33
N ALA A 109 11.40 -6.14 -19.67
CA ALA A 109 10.78 -5.99 -20.99
C ALA A 109 10.17 -4.59 -21.21
N ASN A 110 9.64 -3.95 -20.16
CA ASN A 110 9.08 -2.60 -20.18
C ASN A 110 10.17 -1.53 -20.01
N SER A 111 11.33 -1.87 -19.43
CA SER A 111 12.55 -1.04 -19.57
C SER A 111 13.11 -1.09 -20.99
N GLU A 112 12.63 -2.00 -21.83
CA GLU A 112 12.92 -2.09 -23.27
C GLU A 112 11.74 -1.58 -24.13
N ARG A 113 10.63 -1.15 -23.51
CA ARG A 113 9.48 -0.57 -24.22
C ARG A 113 9.82 0.83 -24.70
N VAL A 114 10.49 0.84 -25.86
CA VAL A 114 10.29 1.75 -26.98
C VAL A 114 9.72 3.10 -26.56
N VAL A 115 10.58 3.91 -25.94
CA VAL A 115 10.53 5.33 -26.22
C VAL A 115 10.74 5.41 -27.73
N GLN A 116 9.67 5.68 -28.47
CA GLN A 116 9.84 6.23 -29.81
C GLN A 116 10.51 7.59 -29.59
N GLU A 117 11.83 7.57 -29.44
CA GLU A 117 12.58 8.77 -29.73
C GLU A 117 12.30 9.04 -31.20
N PRO A 118 11.68 10.18 -31.56
CA PRO A 118 11.75 10.60 -32.95
C PRO A 118 13.24 10.70 -33.23
N VAL A 119 13.79 9.75 -34.01
CA VAL A 119 15.21 9.74 -34.36
C VAL A 119 15.49 11.11 -34.92
N SER A 120 16.18 11.94 -34.14
CA SER A 120 16.14 13.36 -34.40
C SER A 120 17.08 13.60 -35.59
N TRP A 121 16.52 13.75 -36.78
CA TRP A 121 17.28 14.19 -37.98
C TRP A 121 18.03 15.49 -37.70
N LYS A 122 17.60 16.23 -36.66
CA LYS A 122 18.31 17.33 -36.00
C LYS A 122 19.78 17.01 -35.73
N MET A 123 20.12 15.83 -35.18
CA MET A 123 21.51 15.45 -34.91
C MET A 123 22.35 15.42 -36.18
N TYR A 124 21.84 14.80 -37.24
CA TYR A 124 22.52 14.74 -38.53
C TYR A 124 22.64 16.13 -39.18
N CYS A 125 21.60 16.96 -39.12
CA CYS A 125 21.65 18.34 -39.60
C CYS A 125 22.68 19.20 -38.85
N ILE A 126 22.79 19.04 -37.53
CA ILE A 126 23.78 19.76 -36.71
C ILE A 126 25.21 19.36 -37.12
N ILE A 127 25.47 18.07 -37.28
CA ILE A 127 26.80 17.58 -37.71
C ILE A 127 27.11 18.09 -39.12
N ALA A 128 26.16 18.03 -40.05
CA ALA A 128 26.35 18.54 -41.41
C ALA A 128 26.63 20.06 -41.43
N ALA A 129 25.87 20.85 -40.67
CA ALA A 129 26.09 22.29 -40.55
C ALA A 129 27.45 22.62 -39.93
N LEU A 130 27.87 21.87 -38.91
CA LEU A 130 29.18 22.02 -38.28
C LEU A 130 30.32 21.75 -39.27
N LEU A 131 30.21 20.69 -40.06
CA LEU A 131 31.21 20.36 -41.09
C LEU A 131 31.29 21.43 -42.18
N LEU A 132 30.15 21.93 -42.66
CA LEU A 132 30.11 23.01 -43.65
C LEU A 132 30.74 24.30 -43.11
N PHE A 133 30.42 24.68 -41.87
CA PHE A 133 31.00 25.84 -41.21
C PHE A 133 32.53 25.70 -41.08
N LEU A 134 33.01 24.54 -40.62
CA LEU A 134 34.44 24.31 -40.46
C LEU A 134 35.17 24.31 -41.81
N LEU A 135 34.57 23.71 -42.84
CA LEU A 135 35.12 23.72 -44.20
C LEU A 135 35.25 25.15 -44.74
N GLU A 136 34.24 26.00 -44.52
CA GLU A 136 34.26 27.40 -44.94
C GLU A 136 35.44 28.15 -44.29
N ILE A 137 35.62 28.00 -42.97
CA ILE A 137 36.71 28.62 -42.23
C ILE A 137 38.06 28.13 -42.74
N VAL A 138 38.22 26.82 -42.96
CA VAL A 138 39.48 26.24 -43.47
C VAL A 138 39.78 26.77 -44.87
N ILE A 139 38.81 26.79 -45.78
CA ILE A 139 39.00 27.32 -47.14
C ILE A 139 39.37 28.79 -47.09
N ARG A 140 38.67 29.60 -46.28
CA ARG A 140 38.96 31.03 -46.12
C ARG A 140 40.36 31.25 -45.57
N ARG A 141 40.75 30.49 -44.55
CA ARG A 141 42.07 30.56 -43.93
C ARG A 141 43.19 30.18 -44.89
N ILE A 142 43.00 29.12 -45.68
CA ILE A 142 43.98 28.71 -46.70
C ILE A 142 44.09 29.77 -47.79
N LYS A 143 42.97 30.33 -48.27
CA LYS A 143 42.98 31.41 -49.27
C LYS A 143 43.73 32.64 -48.77
N GLU A 144 43.51 33.06 -47.53
CA GLU A 144 44.25 34.17 -46.90
C GLU A 144 45.75 33.89 -46.82
N ILE A 145 46.16 32.71 -46.33
CA ILE A 145 47.57 32.32 -46.24
C ILE A 145 48.22 32.25 -47.63
N GLN A 146 47.51 31.71 -48.62
CA GLN A 146 48.01 31.65 -49.99
C GLN A 146 48.10 33.03 -50.64
N ALA A 147 47.15 33.93 -50.39
CA ALA A 147 47.20 35.30 -50.87
C ALA A 147 48.38 36.07 -50.25
N ALA A 148 48.59 35.93 -48.94
CA ALA A 148 49.75 36.52 -48.25
C ALA A 148 51.09 35.99 -48.81
N LYS A 149 51.21 34.68 -49.01
CA LYS A 149 52.41 34.07 -49.63
C LYS A 149 52.62 34.46 -51.09
N ARG A 150 51.56 34.77 -51.85
CA ARG A 150 51.68 35.26 -53.23
C ARG A 150 52.13 36.71 -53.27
N ALA A 151 51.68 37.54 -52.33
CA ALA A 151 52.14 38.93 -52.19
C ALA A 151 53.64 39.01 -51.82
N GLU A 152 54.12 38.13 -50.93
CA GLU A 152 55.56 38.03 -50.57
C GLU A 152 56.46 37.55 -51.72
N ARG A 153 55.93 36.84 -52.73
CA ARG A 153 56.72 36.38 -53.90
C ARG A 153 56.76 37.38 -55.06
N MET A 154 55.95 38.44 -55.00
CA MET A 154 55.83 39.45 -56.06
C MET A 154 56.37 40.83 -55.66
N GLY A 155 56.81 41.01 -54.41
CA GLY A 155 57.66 42.12 -53.95
C GLY A 155 59.12 41.67 -53.88
#